data_AF-A0A7Y7LR80-F1
#
_entry.id   AF-A0A7Y7LR80-F1
#
_cell.length_a   1.000
_cell.length_b   1.000
_cell.length_c   1.000
_cell.angle_alpha   90.00
_cell.angle_beta   90.00
_cell.angle_gamma   90.00
#
_symmetry.space_group_name_H-M   'P 1'
#
loop_
_entity.id
_entity.type
_entity.pdbx_description
1 polymer ?
#
loop_
_entity_poly.entity_id
_entity_poly.type
_entity_poly.pdbx_seq_one_letter_code
_entity_poly.pdbx_strand_id
1 'polypeptide(L)'
;MAESTARASAPVSSFPNSSSEAANVESLALQACDDVESLHEVRHAYAGLERLIGPERVNDAEEVCSSRSELSALVRVVNEELRRRIEAAEGTLRSLRAAVAAR
;
A
#
# COMPACT_ATOMS: atom_id res chain seq x y z
N MET A 1 10.15 55.29 41.36
CA MET A 1 8.94 54.46 41.57
C MET A 1 8.64 53.80 40.24
N ALA A 2 8.55 52.48 40.20
CA ALA A 2 8.42 51.68 38.98
C ALA A 2 6.94 51.28 38.78
N GLU A 3 6.35 51.64 37.64
CA GLU A 3 5.03 51.16 37.24
C GLU A 3 5.21 50.00 36.25
N SER A 4 4.98 48.80 36.75
CA SER A 4 5.01 47.56 35.98
C SER A 4 3.68 47.40 35.23
N THR A 5 3.71 47.58 33.91
CA THR A 5 2.54 47.34 33.04
C THR A 5 2.40 45.84 32.78
N ALA A 6 1.39 45.22 33.40
CA ALA A 6 1.01 43.84 33.12
C ALA A 6 0.33 43.76 31.74
N ARG A 7 1.01 43.17 30.75
CA ARG A 7 0.38 42.75 29.49
C ARG A 7 -0.39 41.45 29.73
N ALA A 8 -1.71 41.55 29.70
CA ALA A 8 -2.60 40.40 29.61
C ALA A 8 -2.45 39.73 28.24
N SER A 9 -1.86 38.53 28.21
CA SER A 9 -1.86 37.67 27.03
C SER A 9 -3.26 37.09 26.84
N ALA A 10 -3.91 37.46 25.74
CA ALA A 10 -5.11 36.76 25.27
C ALA A 10 -4.73 35.34 24.84
N PRO A 11 -5.57 34.31 25.10
CA PRO A 11 -5.29 32.97 24.62
C PRO A 11 -5.43 32.96 23.09
N VAL A 12 -4.34 32.59 22.43
CA VAL A 12 -4.36 32.19 21.02
C VAL A 12 -5.31 30.99 20.92
N SER A 13 -6.44 31.18 20.26
CA SER A 13 -7.34 30.10 19.88
C SER A 13 -6.64 29.25 18.83
N SER A 14 -5.89 28.26 19.31
CA SER A 14 -5.41 27.17 18.49
C SER A 14 -6.63 26.29 18.18
N PHE A 15 -7.10 26.27 16.94
CA PHE A 15 -7.86 25.15 16.40
C PHE A 15 -6.84 24.18 15.79
N PRO A 16 -6.36 23.13 16.50
CA PRO A 16 -5.22 22.35 16.01
C PRO A 16 -5.63 21.09 15.24
N ASN A 17 -6.91 20.70 15.19
CA ASN A 17 -7.25 19.31 14.86
C ASN A 17 -7.68 19.10 13.40
N SER A 18 -8.46 20.00 12.80
CA SER A 18 -9.06 19.74 11.49
C SER A 18 -8.07 19.67 10.32
N SER A 19 -6.94 20.39 10.41
CA SER A 19 -5.90 20.36 9.38
C SER A 19 -5.05 19.08 9.44
N SER A 20 -4.83 18.55 10.65
CA SER A 20 -4.05 17.32 10.86
C SER A 20 -4.84 16.08 10.43
N GLU A 21 -6.14 16.06 10.73
CA GLU A 21 -7.04 14.97 10.32
C GLU A 21 -7.23 14.93 8.80
N ALA A 22 -7.34 16.08 8.14
CA ALA A 22 -7.42 16.14 6.68
C ALA A 22 -6.15 15.60 6.01
N ALA A 23 -4.96 15.97 6.51
CA ALA A 23 -3.68 15.46 6.01
C ALA A 23 -3.53 13.95 6.23
N ASN A 24 -4.01 13.42 7.37
CA ASN A 24 -4.01 11.98 7.64
C ASN A 24 -4.91 11.21 6.65
N VAL A 25 -6.12 11.72 6.38
CA VAL A 25 -7.04 11.12 5.40
C VAL A 25 -6.45 11.13 3.99
N GLU A 26 -5.83 12.24 3.58
CA GLU A 26 -5.16 12.33 2.28
C GLU A 26 -4.00 11.33 2.17
N SER A 27 -3.16 11.22 3.19
CA SER A 27 -2.07 10.23 3.22
C SER A 27 -2.59 8.80 3.14
N LEU A 28 -3.67 8.47 3.85
CA LEU A 28 -4.28 7.14 3.81
C LEU A 28 -4.92 6.83 2.44
N ALA A 29 -5.47 7.84 1.77
CA ALA A 29 -6.00 7.69 0.42
C ALA A 29 -4.88 7.43 -0.61
N LEU A 30 -3.77 8.16 -0.52
CA LEU A 30 -2.60 7.92 -1.36
C LEU A 30 -2.03 6.51 -1.12
N GLN A 31 -1.86 6.11 0.14
CA GLN A 31 -1.39 4.76 0.47
C GLN A 31 -2.32 3.67 -0.08
N ALA A 32 -3.65 3.88 -0.06
CA ALA A 32 -4.58 2.93 -0.65
C ALA A 32 -4.43 2.82 -2.17
N CYS A 33 -4.09 3.91 -2.87
CA CYS A 33 -3.75 3.88 -4.29
C CYS A 33 -2.46 3.08 -4.53
N ASP A 34 -1.43 3.33 -3.73
CA ASP A 34 -0.14 2.61 -3.81
C ASP A 34 -0.33 1.11 -3.53
N ASP A 35 -1.17 0.76 -2.55
CA ASP A 35 -1.49 -0.63 -2.22
C ASP A 35 -2.15 -1.34 -3.41
N VAL A 36 -3.07 -0.67 -4.13
CA VAL A 36 -3.70 -1.19 -5.36
C VAL A 36 -2.68 -1.36 -6.49
N GLU A 37 -1.80 -0.38 -6.70
CA GLU A 37 -0.73 -0.49 -7.69
C GLU A 37 0.20 -1.68 -7.38
N SER A 38 0.53 -1.89 -6.10
CA SER A 38 1.29 -3.04 -5.66
C SER A 38 0.58 -4.38 -5.98
N LEU A 39 -0.76 -4.44 -5.90
CA LEU A 39 -1.50 -5.64 -6.28
C LEU A 39 -1.41 -5.93 -7.79
N HIS A 40 -1.31 -4.88 -8.63
CA HIS A 40 -1.09 -5.05 -10.06
C HIS A 40 0.25 -5.69 -10.38
N GLU A 41 1.33 -5.38 -9.64
CA GLU A 41 2.63 -6.03 -9.80
C GLU A 41 2.55 -7.54 -9.55
N VAL A 42 1.84 -7.96 -8.50
CA VAL A 42 1.66 -9.39 -8.19
C VAL A 42 0.85 -10.09 -9.28
N ARG A 43 -0.19 -9.43 -9.80
CA ARG A 43 -0.94 -9.93 -10.96
C ARG A 43 -0.04 -10.09 -12.20
N HIS A 44 0.88 -9.15 -12.45
CA HIS A 44 1.85 -9.27 -13.54
C HIS A 44 2.80 -10.46 -13.34
N ALA A 45 3.21 -10.73 -12.09
CA ALA A 45 4.00 -11.92 -11.76
C ALA A 45 3.22 -13.22 -12.08
N TYR A 46 1.94 -13.33 -11.72
CA TYR A 46 1.11 -14.48 -12.10
C TYR A 46 1.02 -14.66 -13.62
N ALA A 47 0.76 -13.59 -14.37
CA ALA A 47 0.72 -13.65 -15.84
C ALA A 47 2.09 -14.06 -16.45
N GLY A 48 3.20 -13.77 -15.76
CA GLY A 48 4.52 -14.30 -16.09
C GLY A 48 4.60 -15.81 -15.87
N LEU A 49 4.13 -16.31 -14.73
CA LEU A 49 4.10 -17.74 -14.42
C LEU A 49 3.22 -18.54 -15.39
N GLU A 50 2.06 -18.00 -15.79
CA GLU A 50 1.19 -18.63 -16.78
C GLU A 50 1.90 -18.84 -18.12
N ARG A 51 2.74 -17.88 -18.54
CA ARG A 51 3.54 -18.01 -19.77
C ARG A 51 4.60 -19.10 -19.67
N LEU A 52 5.20 -19.30 -18.49
CA LEU A 52 6.17 -20.38 -18.25
C LEU A 52 5.53 -21.77 -18.23
N ILE A 53 4.21 -21.86 -17.99
CA ILE A 53 3.45 -23.12 -17.99
C ILE A 53 2.95 -23.46 -19.41
N GLY A 54 2.80 -22.46 -20.28
CA GLY A 54 2.37 -22.64 -21.65
C GLY A 54 3.41 -23.38 -22.50
N PRO A 55 2.99 -24.10 -23.56
CA PRO A 55 3.93 -24.67 -24.53
C PRO A 55 4.57 -23.52 -25.34
N GLU A 56 5.69 -22.99 -24.87
CA GLU A 56 6.51 -22.09 -25.69
C GLU A 56 7.14 -22.90 -26.83
N ARG A 57 6.66 -22.69 -28.05
CA ARG A 57 7.34 -23.16 -29.26
C ARG A 57 8.60 -22.34 -29.45
N VAL A 58 9.68 -22.74 -28.79
CA VAL A 58 11.00 -22.16 -29.02
C VAL A 58 11.59 -22.81 -30.26
N ASN A 59 11.77 -21.99 -31.30
CA ASN A 59 12.40 -22.38 -32.55
C ASN A 59 13.88 -22.71 -32.27
N ASP A 60 14.28 -23.97 -32.49
CA ASP A 60 15.64 -24.50 -32.69
C ASP A 60 16.80 -24.12 -31.73
N ALA A 61 16.56 -23.63 -30.51
CA ALA A 61 17.61 -23.52 -29.49
C ALA A 61 17.05 -23.79 -28.08
N GLU A 62 17.53 -24.88 -27.47
CA GLU A 62 17.33 -25.34 -26.07
C GLU A 62 15.98 -24.96 -25.41
N GLU A 63 15.04 -25.92 -25.34
CA GLU A 63 13.84 -25.79 -24.50
C GLU A 63 14.22 -25.64 -23.02
N VAL A 64 14.09 -24.42 -22.47
CA VAL A 64 14.18 -24.17 -21.03
C VAL A 64 12.84 -24.55 -20.40
N CYS A 65 12.63 -25.84 -20.15
CA CYS A 65 11.47 -26.31 -19.40
C CYS A 65 11.67 -26.07 -17.89
N SER A 66 10.79 -25.27 -17.27
CA SER A 66 10.77 -25.16 -15.81
C SER A 66 10.25 -26.46 -15.17
N SER A 67 10.91 -26.95 -14.12
CA SER A 67 10.42 -28.10 -13.39
C SER A 67 9.14 -27.78 -12.61
N ARG A 68 8.32 -28.81 -12.36
CA ARG A 68 7.13 -28.68 -11.49
C ARG A 68 7.48 -28.16 -10.09
N SER A 69 8.66 -28.52 -9.57
CA SER A 69 9.15 -28.03 -8.28
C SER A 69 9.46 -26.54 -8.29
N GLU A 70 10.12 -26.04 -9.33
CA GLU A 70 10.43 -24.62 -9.48
C GLU A 70 9.15 -23.81 -9.66
N LEU A 71 8.23 -24.27 -10.52
CA LEU A 71 6.92 -23.64 -10.69
C LEU A 71 6.12 -23.62 -9.38
N SER A 72 6.12 -24.72 -8.62
CA SER A 72 5.47 -24.79 -7.30
C SER A 72 6.09 -23.82 -6.29
N ALA A 73 7.42 -23.69 -6.27
CA ALA A 73 8.12 -22.74 -5.41
C ALA A 73 7.76 -21.29 -5.77
N LEU A 74 7.74 -20.95 -7.07
CA LEU A 74 7.36 -19.62 -7.55
C LEU A 74 5.92 -19.28 -7.17
N VAL A 75 4.97 -20.18 -7.43
CA VAL A 75 3.56 -19.98 -7.07
C VAL A 75 3.41 -19.75 -5.56
N ARG A 76 4.13 -20.51 -4.72
CA ARG A 76 4.10 -20.31 -3.26
C ARG A 76 4.58 -18.91 -2.86
N VAL A 77 5.66 -18.42 -3.45
CA VAL A 77 6.21 -17.09 -3.16
C VAL A 77 5.22 -16.00 -3.58
N VAL A 78 4.67 -16.10 -4.79
CA VAL A 78 3.71 -15.10 -5.31
C VAL A 78 2.41 -15.12 -4.51
N ASN A 79 1.87 -16.28 -4.14
CA ASN A 79 0.67 -16.40 -3.29
C ASN A 79 0.88 -15.74 -1.93
N GLU A 80 2.05 -15.95 -1.34
CA GLU A 80 2.37 -15.41 -0.02
C GLU A 80 2.58 -13.88 -0.07
N GLU A 81 3.14 -13.36 -1.16
CA GLU A 81 3.22 -11.92 -1.38
C GLU A 81 1.84 -11.29 -1.67
N LEU A 82 1.00 -11.96 -2.46
CA LEU A 82 -0.38 -11.53 -2.71
C LEU A 82 -1.13 -11.38 -1.39
N ARG A 83 -1.06 -12.40 -0.53
CA ARG A 83 -1.69 -12.40 0.79
C ARG A 83 -1.24 -11.19 1.62
N ARG A 84 0.08 -10.97 1.71
CA ARG A 84 0.63 -9.83 2.47
C ARG A 84 0.13 -8.48 1.95
N ARG A 85 0.11 -8.27 0.62
CA ARG A 85 -0.35 -7.00 0.02
C ARG A 85 -1.85 -6.78 0.21
N ILE A 86 -2.66 -7.84 0.15
CA ILE A 86 -4.10 -7.76 0.49
C ILE A 86 -4.28 -7.35 1.95
N GLU A 87 -3.58 -8.00 2.88
CA GLU A 87 -3.67 -7.67 4.32
C GLU A 87 -3.26 -6.22 4.60
N ALA A 88 -2.22 -5.72 3.93
CA ALA A 88 -1.79 -4.32 4.01
C ALA A 88 -2.86 -3.37 3.47
N ALA A 89 -3.37 -3.62 2.25
CA ALA A 89 -4.42 -2.82 1.61
C ALA A 89 -5.69 -2.75 2.47
N GLU A 90 -6.14 -3.89 3.01
CA GLU A 90 -7.26 -3.94 3.94
C GLU A 90 -6.99 -3.14 5.22
N GLY A 91 -5.75 -3.16 5.72
CA GLY A 91 -5.30 -2.35 6.86
C GLY A 91 -5.41 -0.86 6.59
N THR A 92 -4.91 -0.41 5.44
CA THR A 92 -4.99 0.98 4.98
C THR A 92 -6.45 1.42 4.81
N LEU A 93 -7.27 0.60 4.14
CA LEU A 93 -8.69 0.91 3.92
C LEU A 93 -9.49 0.97 5.23
N ARG A 94 -9.21 0.10 6.20
CA ARG A 94 -9.82 0.16 7.54
C ARG A 94 -9.44 1.45 8.25
N SER A 95 -8.17 1.84 8.20
CA SER A 95 -7.68 3.09 8.78
C SER A 95 -8.31 4.31 8.11
N LEU A 96 -8.38 4.32 6.77
CA LEU A 96 -9.02 5.38 6.00
C LEU A 96 -10.49 5.53 6.37
N ARG A 97 -11.24 4.42 6.44
CA ARG A 97 -12.64 4.43 6.87
C ARG A 97 -12.82 5.00 8.26
N ALA A 98 -11.95 4.63 9.21
CA ALA A 98 -11.99 5.17 10.57
C ALA A 98 -11.70 6.67 10.60
N ALA A 99 -10.69 7.13 9.85
CA ALA A 99 -10.31 8.54 9.77
C ALA A 99 -11.42 9.39 9.14
N VAL A 100 -12.07 8.89 8.08
CA VAL A 100 -13.21 9.58 7.45
C VAL A 100 -14.42 9.62 8.38
N ALA A 101 -14.70 8.55 9.13
CA ALA A 101 -15.80 8.52 10.09
C ALA A 101 -15.58 9.40 11.33
N ALA A 102 -14.33 9.82 11.59
CA ALA A 102 -13.97 10.69 12.71
C ALA A 102 -14.00 12.19 12.35
N ARG A 103 -14.16 12.54 11.07
CA ARG A 103 -14.41 13.94 10.62
C ARG A 103 -15.85 14.36 10.84
#